data_AF-A0A0C4Y237-F1
#
_entry.id   AF-A0A0C4Y237-F1
#
_cell.length_a   1.000
_cell.length_b   1.000
_cell.length_c   1.000
_cell.angle_alpha   90.00
_cell.angle_beta   90.00
_cell.angle_gamma   90.00
#
_symmetry.space_group_name_H-M   'P 1'
#
loop_
_entity.id
_entity.type
_entity.pdbx_description
1 polymer ?
#
loop_
_entity_poly.entity_id
_entity_poly.type
_entity_poly.pdbx_seq_one_letter_code
_entity_poly.pdbx_strand_id
1 'polypeptide(L)'
;MTRIKARLVLTAGLLLGIALQASPVQAQTATTGVFPNATLIEKQLRRGISTKADVQRLLGVPNGTGRSEMARLAASGALALGAGPREIWYYDDIEVTDTKSGDGAVIMKERQQILLVFFKADIFDGYLWSSNALTSTADR
;
A
#
# COMPACT_ATOMS: atom_id res chain seq x y z
N MET A 1 -60.78 10.97 43.61
CA MET A 1 -60.93 9.49 43.53
C MET A 1 -60.41 9.08 42.15
N THR A 2 -59.53 8.13 41.89
CA THR A 2 -58.61 7.28 42.65
C THR A 2 -57.62 6.78 41.58
N ARG A 3 -56.34 6.62 41.94
CA ARG A 3 -55.22 6.17 41.11
C ARG A 3 -55.49 4.82 40.44
N ILE A 4 -54.88 4.56 39.27
CA ILE A 4 -54.13 3.32 38.99
C ILE A 4 -52.95 3.68 38.08
N LYS A 5 -51.75 3.30 38.53
CA LYS A 5 -50.49 3.34 37.81
C LYS A 5 -50.30 1.97 37.15
N ALA A 6 -49.92 1.92 35.88
CA ALA A 6 -49.29 0.74 35.30
C ALA A 6 -48.06 1.20 34.50
N ARG A 7 -46.88 0.98 35.07
CA ARG A 7 -45.62 0.97 34.33
C ARG A 7 -45.49 -0.42 33.74
N LEU A 8 -45.39 -0.52 32.42
CA LEU A 8 -44.79 -1.68 31.77
C LEU A 8 -43.74 -1.17 30.79
N VAL A 9 -42.48 -1.36 31.18
CA VAL A 9 -41.31 -1.23 30.32
C VAL A 9 -41.27 -2.48 29.45
N LEU A 10 -41.21 -2.32 28.13
CA LEU A 10 -40.65 -3.34 27.25
C LEU A 10 -39.83 -2.69 26.15
N THR A 11 -38.52 -2.90 26.27
CA THR A 11 -37.45 -2.76 25.29
C THR A 11 -37.76 -3.49 23.98
N ALA A 12 -37.64 -2.81 22.83
CA ALA A 12 -37.24 -3.40 21.55
C ALA A 12 -37.07 -2.28 20.51
N GLY A 13 -35.96 -2.30 19.76
CA GLY A 13 -35.81 -1.45 18.58
C GLY A 13 -34.42 -0.86 18.34
N LEU A 14 -33.36 -1.64 18.56
CA LEU A 14 -32.08 -1.46 17.90
C LEU A 14 -32.32 -1.43 16.38
N LEU A 15 -31.89 -0.36 15.67
CA LEU A 15 -31.54 -0.32 14.23
C LEU A 15 -31.50 1.13 13.71
N LEU A 16 -30.31 1.68 13.46
CA LEU A 16 -29.92 2.73 12.49
C LEU A 16 -28.70 3.49 13.06
N GLY A 17 -27.57 3.64 12.41
CA GLY A 17 -27.13 3.21 11.10
C GLY A 17 -25.61 3.27 11.09
N ILE A 18 -24.96 2.17 10.74
CA ILE A 18 -23.53 2.15 10.46
C ILE A 18 -23.40 2.79 9.08
N ALA A 19 -23.07 4.07 9.05
CA ALA A 19 -22.70 4.75 7.83
C ALA A 19 -21.41 4.09 7.31
N LEU A 20 -21.58 3.25 6.28
CA LEU A 20 -20.50 2.71 5.46
C LEU A 20 -19.78 3.91 4.83
N GLN A 21 -18.67 4.32 5.44
CA GLN A 21 -17.68 5.17 4.78
C GLN A 21 -16.96 4.30 3.74
N ALA A 22 -17.61 4.07 2.61
CA ALA A 22 -16.97 3.53 1.44
C ALA A 22 -16.13 4.66 0.84
N SER A 23 -14.89 4.79 1.30
CA SER A 23 -13.88 5.54 0.53
C SER A 23 -13.80 4.88 -0.85
N PRO A 24 -14.03 5.61 -1.96
CA PRO A 24 -13.79 5.04 -3.27
C PRO A 24 -12.30 4.69 -3.35
N VAL A 25 -11.99 3.39 -3.39
CA VAL A 25 -10.72 2.91 -3.91
C VAL A 25 -10.71 3.34 -5.38
N GLN A 26 -10.15 4.51 -5.66
CA GLN A 26 -9.81 4.89 -7.01
C GLN A 26 -8.71 3.93 -7.45
N ALA A 27 -9.11 2.92 -8.23
CA ALA A 27 -8.18 2.10 -8.98
C ALA A 27 -7.43 3.04 -9.94
N GLN A 28 -6.25 3.50 -9.52
CA GLN A 28 -5.34 4.22 -10.39
C GLN A 28 -4.89 3.22 -11.45
N THR A 29 -5.38 3.41 -12.67
CA THR A 29 -4.88 2.72 -13.85
C THR A 29 -3.48 3.26 -14.09
N ALA A 30 -2.45 2.47 -13.75
CA ALA A 30 -1.07 2.83 -14.01
C ALA A 30 -0.82 2.84 -15.53
N THR A 31 -0.27 3.95 -15.97
CA THR A 31 0.12 4.30 -17.33
C THR A 31 1.45 3.64 -17.73
N THR A 32 1.84 3.74 -19.00
CA THR A 32 3.11 3.29 -19.64
C THR A 32 4.40 3.95 -19.09
N GLY A 33 4.45 4.38 -17.84
CA GLY A 33 5.49 5.23 -17.27
C GLY A 33 6.67 4.46 -16.68
N VAL A 34 7.87 5.05 -16.78
CA VAL A 34 9.02 4.66 -15.96
C VAL A 34 8.64 4.97 -14.50
N PHE A 35 8.43 3.94 -13.69
CA PHE A 35 8.18 4.09 -12.26
C PHE A 35 9.27 4.96 -11.60
N PRO A 36 8.98 5.76 -10.56
CA PRO A 36 9.95 6.61 -9.89
C PRO A 36 11.26 5.86 -9.66
N ASN A 37 12.29 6.24 -10.43
CA ASN A 37 13.59 5.60 -10.39
C ASN A 37 14.03 5.53 -8.92
N ALA A 38 14.35 4.35 -8.40
CA ALA A 38 14.80 4.16 -7.02
C ALA A 38 15.91 5.16 -6.64
N THR A 39 16.70 5.62 -7.61
CA THR A 39 17.67 6.70 -7.45
C THR A 39 17.08 8.02 -6.91
N LEU A 40 15.84 8.39 -7.25
CA LEU A 40 15.18 9.58 -6.69
C LEU A 40 14.83 9.39 -5.21
N ILE A 41 14.42 8.18 -4.83
CA ILE A 41 14.14 7.83 -3.43
C ILE A 41 15.43 7.93 -2.62
N GLU A 42 16.54 7.34 -3.09
CA GLU A 42 17.86 7.39 -2.42
C GLU A 42 18.38 8.82 -2.26
N LYS A 43 18.11 9.69 -3.25
CA LYS A 43 18.58 11.09 -3.23
C LYS A 43 17.75 11.99 -2.32
N GLN A 44 16.44 11.78 -2.23
CA GLN A 44 15.52 12.73 -1.60
C GLN A 44 14.97 12.26 -0.26
N LEU A 45 14.83 10.95 -0.04
CA LEU A 45 14.29 10.39 1.19
C LEU A 45 15.43 9.91 2.09
N ARG A 46 15.42 10.37 3.34
CA ARG A 46 16.41 10.01 4.35
C ARG A 46 15.74 9.16 5.42
N ARG A 47 16.23 7.93 5.58
CA ARG A 47 15.75 6.99 6.61
C ARG A 47 15.79 7.62 8.00
N GLY A 48 14.72 7.45 8.77
CA GLY A 48 14.60 7.98 10.13
C GLY A 48 14.36 9.50 10.20
N ILE A 49 14.26 10.19 9.06
CA ILE A 49 14.08 11.65 9.00
C ILE A 49 12.85 11.99 8.15
N SER A 50 12.75 11.45 6.93
CA SER A 50 11.66 11.74 6.02
C SER A 50 10.33 11.23 6.57
N THR A 51 9.27 12.00 6.33
CA THR A 51 7.92 11.72 6.80
C THR A 51 7.05 11.10 5.71
N LYS A 52 5.88 10.58 6.07
CA LYS A 52 4.83 10.20 5.11
C LYS A 52 4.48 11.32 4.12
N ALA A 53 4.44 12.57 4.58
CA ALA A 53 4.18 13.72 3.71
C ALA A 53 5.31 13.93 2.67
N ASP A 54 6.56 13.70 3.05
CA ASP A 54 7.69 13.76 2.10
C ASP A 54 7.60 12.66 1.05
N VAL A 55 7.24 11.45 1.48
CA VAL A 55 7.04 10.31 0.57
C VAL A 55 5.90 10.61 -0.39
N GLN A 56 4.76 11.07 0.11
CA GLN A 56 3.59 11.39 -0.73
C GLN A 56 3.87 12.56 -1.69
N ARG A 57 4.66 13.56 -1.26
CA ARG A 57 5.10 14.66 -2.13
C ARG A 57 6.01 14.17 -3.27
N LEU A 58 6.84 13.16 -3.01
CA LEU A 58 7.77 12.61 -4.00
C LEU A 58 7.10 11.62 -4.95
N LEU A 59 6.29 10.70 -4.41
CA LEU A 59 5.77 9.53 -5.13
C LEU A 59 4.28 9.63 -5.46
N GLY A 60 3.57 10.63 -4.94
CA GLY A 60 2.12 10.72 -5.03
C GLY A 60 1.42 9.87 -3.97
N VAL A 61 0.12 9.65 -4.18
CA VAL A 61 -0.72 8.83 -3.30
C VAL A 61 -0.44 7.35 -3.59
N PRO A 62 -0.24 6.49 -2.56
CA PRO A 62 0.00 5.08 -2.79
C PRO A 62 -1.20 4.35 -3.38
N ASN A 63 -0.95 3.29 -4.15
CA ASN A 63 -1.97 2.37 -4.66
C ASN A 63 -2.68 1.64 -3.50
N GLY A 64 -2.01 1.48 -2.36
CA GLY A 64 -2.65 1.17 -1.09
C GLY A 64 -1.69 0.96 0.08
N THR A 65 -2.24 0.41 1.17
CA THR A 65 -1.53 0.31 2.45
C THR A 65 -1.67 -1.07 3.09
N GLY A 66 -0.65 -1.49 3.85
CA GLY A 66 -0.62 -2.72 4.62
C GLY A 66 0.15 -2.56 5.93
N ARG A 67 0.27 -3.66 6.69
CA ARG A 67 0.99 -3.68 7.96
C ARG A 67 1.83 -4.96 8.08
N SER A 68 3.03 -4.85 8.64
CA SER A 68 3.91 -5.99 8.91
C SER A 68 4.58 -5.86 10.27
N GLU A 69 4.70 -6.97 11.00
CA GLU A 69 5.53 -7.03 12.20
C GLU A 69 6.95 -7.42 11.81
N MET A 70 7.89 -6.48 11.87
CA MET A 70 9.29 -6.81 11.58
C MET A 70 9.98 -7.33 12.84
N ALA A 71 10.42 -8.58 12.77
CA ALA A 71 11.24 -9.21 13.79
C ALA A 71 12.64 -8.58 13.82
N ARG A 72 13.23 -8.50 15.02
CA ARG A 72 14.64 -8.13 15.19
C ARG A 72 15.50 -9.31 14.71
N LEU A 73 15.93 -9.30 13.45
CA LEU A 73 17.01 -10.17 13.01
C LEU A 73 18.30 -9.70 13.69
N ALA A 74 18.67 -10.37 14.79
CA ALA A 74 19.78 -9.99 15.66
C ALA A 74 21.18 -10.04 14.99
N ALA A 75 21.28 -10.42 13.71
CA ALA A 75 22.56 -10.74 13.07
C ALA A 75 23.00 -9.81 11.92
N SER A 76 22.17 -8.86 11.46
CA SER A 76 22.63 -7.89 10.47
C SER A 76 22.26 -6.47 10.91
N GLY A 77 23.27 -5.71 11.33
CA GLY A 77 23.16 -4.30 11.71
C GLY A 77 22.70 -3.35 10.60
N ALA A 78 22.08 -3.85 9.53
CA ALA A 78 21.65 -3.10 8.34
C ALA A 78 20.22 -2.55 8.44
N LEU A 79 19.38 -3.02 9.36
CA LEU A 79 17.98 -2.57 9.52
C LEU A 79 17.81 -1.71 10.78
N ALA A 80 18.42 -0.53 10.75
CA ALA A 80 18.59 0.40 11.87
C ALA A 80 17.33 1.03 12.51
N LEU A 81 16.09 0.61 12.22
CA LEU A 81 14.92 1.06 13.02
C LEU A 81 14.35 0.00 13.99
N GLY A 82 14.94 -1.20 14.08
CA GLY A 82 14.66 -2.18 15.15
C GLY A 82 13.41 -3.04 14.96
N ALA A 83 12.93 -3.69 16.03
CA ALA A 83 11.72 -4.54 15.99
C ALA A 83 10.43 -3.71 15.98
N GLY A 84 9.32 -4.33 15.55
CA GLY A 84 7.96 -3.82 15.77
C GLY A 84 7.16 -3.53 14.50
N PRO A 85 5.99 -2.91 14.65
CA PRO A 85 5.01 -2.76 13.57
C PRO A 85 5.48 -1.73 12.55
N ARG A 86 5.37 -2.11 11.28
CA ARG A 86 5.59 -1.27 10.10
C ARG A 86 4.29 -1.09 9.36
N GLU A 87 3.97 0.15 9.06
CA GLU A 87 3.03 0.45 7.99
C GLU A 87 3.76 0.34 6.66
N ILE A 88 3.09 -0.21 5.67
CA ILE A 88 3.62 -0.40 4.33
C ILE A 88 2.73 0.38 3.40
N TRP A 89 3.29 1.26 2.58
CA TRP A 89 2.63 1.80 1.41
C TRP A 89 3.13 1.06 0.19
N TYR A 90 2.23 0.59 -0.67
CA TYR A 90 2.61 -0.03 -1.93
C TYR A 90 2.24 0.87 -3.10
N TYR A 91 3.14 0.89 -4.07
CA TYR A 91 2.95 1.52 -5.37
C TYR A 91 3.23 0.46 -6.42
N ASP A 92 2.33 0.32 -7.39
CA ASP A 92 2.45 -0.67 -8.44
C ASP A 92 2.17 -0.07 -9.82
N ASP A 93 2.87 -0.61 -10.80
CA ASP A 93 2.58 -0.45 -12.22
C ASP A 93 2.62 -1.85 -12.84
N ILE A 94 1.41 -2.34 -13.14
CA ILE A 94 1.16 -3.68 -13.66
C ILE A 94 0.43 -3.55 -14.99
N GLU A 95 1.04 -4.10 -16.04
CA GLU A 95 0.55 -3.97 -17.40
C GLU A 95 0.67 -5.30 -18.16
N VAL A 96 -0.43 -5.75 -18.76
CA VAL A 96 -0.40 -6.87 -19.71
C VAL A 96 0.12 -6.36 -21.05
N THR A 97 1.28 -6.86 -21.46
CA THR A 97 2.00 -6.40 -22.66
C THR A 97 1.72 -7.26 -23.89
N ASP A 98 1.30 -8.51 -23.69
CA ASP A 98 0.97 -9.46 -24.78
C ASP A 98 0.00 -10.50 -24.25
N THR A 99 -0.90 -10.97 -25.10
CA THR A 99 -1.83 -12.06 -24.77
C THR A 99 -1.93 -12.99 -25.97
N LYS A 100 -1.63 -14.27 -25.75
CA LYS A 100 -1.71 -15.32 -26.77
C LYS A 100 -2.58 -16.46 -26.27
N SER A 101 -3.51 -16.89 -27.11
CA SER A 101 -4.33 -18.08 -26.87
C SER A 101 -3.87 -19.22 -27.79
N GLY A 102 -3.61 -20.39 -27.23
CA GLY A 102 -3.21 -21.60 -27.97
C GLY A 102 -3.30 -22.84 -27.08
N ASP A 103 -3.63 -23.99 -27.66
CA ASP A 103 -3.74 -25.29 -26.97
C ASP A 103 -4.59 -25.29 -25.68
N GLY A 104 -5.73 -24.58 -25.71
CA GLY A 104 -6.64 -24.48 -24.57
C GLY A 104 -6.14 -23.63 -23.41
N ALA A 105 -5.01 -22.94 -23.56
CA ALA A 105 -4.44 -22.04 -22.57
C ALA A 105 -4.36 -20.60 -23.09
N VAL A 106 -4.40 -19.65 -22.14
CA VAL A 106 -4.10 -18.24 -22.38
C VAL A 106 -2.78 -17.92 -21.70
N ILE A 107 -1.80 -17.48 -22.48
CA ILE A 107 -0.49 -17.02 -22.00
C ILE A 107 -0.52 -15.49 -22.05
N MET A 108 -0.28 -14.86 -20.90
CA MET A 108 -0.20 -13.40 -20.78
C MET A 108 1.23 -13.02 -20.43
N LYS A 109 1.80 -12.04 -21.13
CA LYS A 109 3.04 -11.39 -20.72
C LYS A 109 2.70 -10.15 -19.92
N GLU A 110 3.39 -9.96 -18.80
CA GLU A 110 3.08 -8.90 -17.85
C GLU A 110 4.36 -8.13 -17.48
N ARG A 111 4.27 -6.80 -17.54
CA ARG A 111 5.24 -5.89 -16.95
C ARG A 111 4.75 -5.57 -15.55
N GLN A 112 5.56 -5.89 -14.55
CA GLN A 112 5.29 -5.68 -13.13
C GLN A 112 6.41 -4.87 -12.51
N GLN A 113 6.01 -3.81 -11.85
CA GLN A 113 6.86 -2.88 -11.14
C GLN A 113 6.22 -2.59 -9.78
N ILE A 114 6.91 -2.92 -8.69
CA ILE A 114 6.36 -2.86 -7.34
C ILE A 114 7.36 -2.17 -6.41
N LEU A 115 6.90 -1.11 -5.76
CA LEU A 115 7.59 -0.44 -4.67
C LEU A 115 6.81 -0.61 -3.37
N LEU A 116 7.51 -1.07 -2.34
CA LEU A 116 7.02 -1.07 -0.97
C LEU A 116 7.79 -0.03 -0.18
N VAL A 117 7.11 0.91 0.45
CA VAL A 117 7.70 1.90 1.35
C VAL A 117 7.30 1.57 2.77
N PHE A 118 8.28 1.44 3.66
CA PHE A 118 8.08 1.06 5.05
C PHE A 118 8.12 2.30 5.95
N PHE A 119 7.20 2.35 6.90
CA PHE A 119 7.17 3.38 7.93
C PHE A 119 7.16 2.75 9.31
N LYS A 120 7.94 3.34 10.22
CA LYS A 120 7.81 3.09 11.65
C LYS A 120 7.09 4.29 12.26
N ALA A 121 5.85 4.08 12.70
CA ALA A 121 4.89 5.16 12.92
C ALA A 121 4.75 6.01 11.63
N ASP A 122 5.14 7.29 11.66
CA ASP A 122 5.02 8.20 10.50
C ASP A 122 6.36 8.54 9.83
N ILE A 123 7.42 7.82 10.21
CA ILE A 123 8.78 8.05 9.73
C ILE A 123 9.21 6.97 8.75
N PHE A 124 9.78 7.38 7.63
CA PHE A 124 10.33 6.53 6.58
C PHE A 124 11.44 5.62 7.13
N ASP A 125 11.22 4.31 7.06
CA ASP A 125 12.14 3.24 7.48
C ASP A 125 12.95 2.66 6.30
N GLY A 126 12.49 2.87 5.08
CA GLY A 126 13.15 2.40 3.87
C GLY A 126 12.15 1.94 2.85
N TYR A 127 12.65 1.25 1.82
CA TYR A 127 11.81 0.75 0.74
C TYR A 127 12.39 -0.55 0.18
N LEU A 128 11.54 -1.30 -0.51
CA LEU A 128 11.91 -2.43 -1.35
C LEU A 128 11.33 -2.18 -2.74
N TRP A 129 12.17 -2.35 -3.75
CA TRP A 129 11.81 -2.12 -5.14
C TRP A 129 12.08 -3.39 -5.95
N SER A 130 11.14 -3.75 -6.81
CA SER A 130 11.27 -4.85 -7.76
C SER A 130 10.67 -4.47 -9.10
N SER A 131 11.32 -4.90 -10.18
CA SER A 131 10.83 -4.74 -11.55
C SER A 131 11.20 -5.98 -12.36
N ASN A 132 10.24 -6.49 -13.13
CA ASN A 132 10.50 -7.47 -14.18
C ASN A 132 10.65 -6.82 -15.57
N ALA A 133 10.51 -5.48 -15.66
CA ALA A 133 10.70 -4.75 -16.88
C ALA A 133 12.20 -4.77 -17.22
N LEU A 134 12.57 -5.54 -18.24
CA LEU A 134 13.93 -5.57 -18.76
C LEU A 134 14.34 -4.15 -19.15
N THR A 135 15.48 -3.69 -18.67
CA THR A 135 16.15 -2.52 -19.25
C THR A 135 16.43 -2.89 -20.70
N SER A 136 15.73 -2.27 -21.64
CA SER A 136 16.06 -2.37 -23.07
C SER A 136 17.42 -1.71 -23.28
N THR A 137 18.51 -2.42 -23.03
CA THR A 137 19.81 -2.14 -23.65
C THR A 137 19.73 -2.60 -25.10
N ALA A 138 18.95 -1.87 -25.89
CA ALA A 138 19.04 -1.83 -27.33
C ALA A 138 19.73 -0.51 -27.68
N ASP A 139 21.03 -0.46 -27.41
CA ASP A 139 21.99 0.36 -28.14
C ASP A 139 23.34 -0.34 -27.98
N ARG A 140 23.70 -1.10 -29.01
CA ARG A 140 25.01 -1.69 -29.26
C ARG A 140 25.49 -1.20 -30.61
#